data_AF-A0A495PYM1-F1
#
_entry.id   AF-A0A495PYM1-F1
#
_cell.length_a   1.000
_cell.length_b   1.000
_cell.length_c   1.000
_cell.angle_alpha   90.00
_cell.angle_beta   90.00
_cell.angle_gamma   90.00
#
_symmetry.space_group_name_H-M   'P 1'
#
loop_
_entity.id
_entity.type
_entity.pdbx_description
1 polymer ?
#
loop_
_entity_poly.entity_id
_entity_poly.type
_entity_poly.pdbx_seq_one_letter_code
_entity_poly.pdbx_strand_id
1 'polypeptide(L)' 'MSESRRNRRKNDRKKHQPKSDISRKDKIIALVVIVLIFVVAAIAAVYYSLYKSGLKLF' A
#
# COMPACT_ATOMS: atom_id res chain seq x y z
N MET A 1 -32.07 -14.43 28.18
CA MET A 1 -30.67 -14.54 27.68
C MET A 1 -29.78 -13.70 28.59
N SER A 2 -28.67 -14.23 29.13
CA SER A 2 -27.78 -13.43 29.99
C SER A 2 -26.95 -12.43 29.18
N GLU A 3 -26.69 -11.26 29.76
CA GLU A 3 -25.86 -10.22 29.16
C GLU A 3 -24.45 -10.70 28.84
N SER A 4 -23.88 -11.55 29.71
CA SER A 4 -22.55 -12.16 29.51
C SER A 4 -22.47 -12.94 28.18
N ARG A 5 -23.50 -13.72 27.85
CA ARG A 5 -23.58 -14.43 26.56
C ARG A 5 -23.68 -13.47 25.37
N ARG A 6 -24.32 -12.31 25.54
CA ARG A 6 -24.46 -11.29 24.49
C ARG A 6 -23.13 -10.57 24.21
N ASN A 7 -22.38 -10.26 25.27
CA ASN A 7 -21.08 -9.58 25.17
C ASN A 7 -20.00 -10.50 24.57
N ARG A 8 -20.02 -11.80 24.89
CA ARG A 8 -19.13 -12.80 24.26
C ARG A 8 -19.28 -12.81 22.73
N ARG A 9 -20.52 -12.85 22.23
CA ARG A 9 -20.83 -12.84 20.79
C ARG A 9 -20.38 -11.56 20.08
N LYS A 10 -20.47 -10.40 20.75
CA LYS A 10 -19.97 -9.12 20.20
C LYS A 10 -18.44 -9.09 20.12
N ASN A 11 -17.75 -9.66 21.10
CA ASN A 11 -16.30 -9.68 21.15
C ASN A 11 -15.70 -10.65 20.11
N ASP A 12 -16.32 -11.81 19.92
CA ASP A 12 -15.91 -12.77 18.87
C ASP A 12 -16.08 -12.18 17.46
N ARG A 13 -17.12 -11.35 17.22
CA ARG A 13 -17.27 -10.62 15.96
C ARG A 13 -16.19 -9.55 15.74
N LYS A 14 -15.70 -8.92 16.82
CA LYS A 14 -14.60 -7.93 16.75
C LYS A 14 -13.23 -8.58 16.59
N LYS A 15 -13.04 -9.85 17.01
CA LYS A 15 -11.76 -10.57 16.86
C LYS A 15 -11.32 -10.71 15.40
N HIS A 16 -12.27 -10.85 14.48
CA HIS A 16 -11.98 -11.01 13.04
C HIS A 16 -11.95 -9.68 12.28
N GLN A 17 -12.28 -8.57 12.94
CA GLN A 17 -12.09 -7.26 12.33
C GLN A 17 -10.60 -6.91 12.42
N PRO A 18 -9.96 -6.53 11.30
CA PRO A 18 -8.60 -6.03 11.35
C PRO A 18 -8.56 -4.85 12.34
N LYS A 19 -7.70 -4.97 13.36
CA LYS A 19 -7.52 -3.99 14.45
C LYS A 19 -7.01 -2.63 13.97
N SER A 20 -6.66 -2.54 12.70
CA SER A 20 -6.10 -1.36 12.05
C SER A 20 -7.19 -0.64 11.27
N ASP A 21 -7.44 0.63 11.61
CA ASP A 21 -8.24 1.57 10.83
C ASP A 21 -7.51 1.95 9.52
N ILE A 22 -7.07 0.97 8.74
CA ILE A 22 -6.54 1.21 7.39
C ILE A 22 -7.74 1.59 6.54
N SER A 23 -7.89 2.88 6.34
CA SER A 23 -8.96 3.43 5.52
C SER A 23 -8.75 2.99 4.07
N ARG A 24 -9.82 3.00 3.28
CA ARG A 24 -9.71 2.78 1.84
C ARG A 24 -8.74 3.78 1.19
N LYS A 25 -8.64 4.98 1.77
CA LYS A 25 -7.69 6.04 1.36
C LYS A 25 -6.25 5.58 1.53
N ASP A 26 -5.90 4.94 2.65
CA ASP A 26 -4.53 4.50 2.94
C ASP A 26 -4.07 3.40 1.97
N LYS A 27 -4.98 2.49 1.58
CA LYS A 27 -4.70 1.48 0.56
C LYS A 27 -4.42 2.09 -0.81
N ILE A 28 -5.17 3.14 -1.19
CA ILE A 28 -4.96 3.85 -2.44
C ILE A 28 -3.61 4.58 -2.41
N ILE A 29 -3.29 5.26 -1.31
CA ILE A 29 -2.00 5.95 -1.15
C ILE A 29 -0.85 4.94 -1.25
N ALA A 30 -0.95 3.80 -0.58
CA ALA A 30 0.07 2.75 -0.67
C ALA A 30 0.28 2.25 -2.11
N LEU A 31 -0.81 2.02 -2.86
CA LEU A 31 -0.72 1.59 -4.26
C LEU A 31 -0.10 2.67 -5.15
N VAL A 32 -0.51 3.93 -4.98
CA VAL A 32 0.03 5.07 -5.73
C VAL A 32 1.53 5.23 -5.48
N VAL A 33 1.98 5.12 -4.22
CA VAL A 33 3.40 5.22 -3.86
C VAL A 33 4.22 4.10 -4.51
N ILE A 34 3.73 2.86 -4.49
CA ILE A 34 4.41 1.74 -5.14
C ILE A 34 4.58 2.01 -6.64
N VAL A 35 3.52 2.44 -7.33
CA VAL A 35 3.57 2.76 -8.76
C VAL A 35 4.56 3.90 -9.04
N LEU A 36 4.57 4.95 -8.22
CA LEU A 36 5.50 6.08 -8.34
C LEU A 36 6.96 5.64 -8.25
N ILE A 37 7.30 4.75 -7.32
CA ILE A 37 8.66 4.20 -7.19
C ILE A 37 9.08 3.46 -8.46
N PHE A 38 8.19 2.66 -9.05
CA PHE A 38 8.48 1.97 -10.31
C PHE A 38 8.71 2.93 -11.48
N VAL A 39 7.91 4.00 -11.57
CA VAL A 39 8.09 5.03 -12.61
C VAL A 39 9.45 5.71 -12.46
N VAL A 40 9.82 6.10 -11.24
CA VAL A 40 11.14 6.73 -10.97
C VAL A 40 12.28 5.78 -11.31
N ALA A 41 12.17 4.51 -10.94
CA ALA A 41 13.17 3.50 -11.26
C ALA A 41 13.32 3.30 -12.78
N ALA A 42 12.21 3.27 -13.52
CA ALA A 42 12.24 3.16 -14.98
C ALA A 42 12.93 4.38 -15.62
N ILE A 43 12.61 5.58 -15.17
CA ILE A 43 13.26 6.82 -15.64
C ILE A 43 14.76 6.77 -15.34
N ALA A 44 15.13 6.43 -14.10
CA ALA A 44 16.53 6.33 -13.70
C ALA A 44 17.30 5.30 -14.55
N ALA A 45 16.69 4.14 -14.83
CA ALA A 45 17.28 3.11 -15.67
C ALA A 45 17.49 3.59 -17.12
N VAL A 46 16.51 4.30 -17.68
CA VAL A 46 16.63 4.90 -19.03
C VAL A 46 17.76 5.93 -19.05
N TYR A 47 17.80 6.84 -18.07
CA TYR A 47 18.87 7.84 -17.97
C TYR A 47 20.25 7.21 -17.80
N TYR A 48 20.37 6.19 -16.94
CA TYR A 48 21.63 5.48 -16.75
C TYR A 48 22.05 4.74 -18.03
N SER A 49 21.10 4.10 -18.71
CA SER A 49 21.36 3.43 -19.98
C SER A 49 21.82 4.41 -21.06
N LEU A 50 21.19 5.59 -21.15
CA LEU A 50 21.55 6.66 -22.09
C LEU A 50 22.94 7.26 -21.78
N TYR A 51 23.19 7.55 -20.50
CA TYR A 51 24.50 8.03 -20.04
C TYR A 51 25.60 7.02 -20.38
N LYS A 52 25.36 5.74 -20.13
CA LYS A 52 26.30 4.65 -20.42
C LYS A 52 26.49 4.41 -21.92
N SER A 53 25.46 4.60 -22.74
CA SER A 53 25.54 4.42 -24.19
C SER A 53 26.13 5.64 -24.92
N GLY A 54 26.50 6.70 -24.20
CA GLY A 54 27.10 7.91 -24.79
C GLY A 54 26.13 8.73 -25.65
N LEU A 55 24.85 8.35 -25.68
CA LEU A 55 23.79 9.08 -26.35
C LEU A 55 23.30 10.18 -25.41
N LYS A 56 23.72 11.41 -25.68
CA LYS A 56 23.14 12.58 -25.05
C LYS A 56 21.67 12.68 -25.45
N LEU A 57 20.81 12.88 -24.45
CA LEU A 57 19.49 13.43 -24.69
C LEU A 57 19.71 14.90 -25.07
N PHE A 58 19.94 15.12 -26.37
CA PHE A 58 20.40 16.36 -27.04
C PHE A 58 21.91 16.66 -26.94
#